data_AF-A0A925YFC3-F1
#
_entry.id   AF-A0A925YFC3-F1
#
_cell.length_a   1.000
_cell.length_b   1.000
_cell.length_c   1.000
_cell.angle_alpha   90.00
_cell.angle_beta   90.00
_cell.angle_gamma   90.00
#
_symmetry.space_group_name_H-M   'P 1'
#
loop_
_entity.id
_entity.type
_entity.pdbx_description
1 polymer ?
#
loop_
_entity_poly.entity_id
_entity_poly.type
_entity_poly.pdbx_seq_one_letter_code
_entity_poly.pdbx_strand_id
1 'polypeptide(L)'
;MAAKSGRWKRLLIKIAVAAGLLCVLGFLFMRSVRDSVATPYTIHSSKMRNWKLAINADAGPNDPILMLQPPPELTQDLFGQVFKRVMESMETSSSPAIPLVLKREFDQAFAGRVTPETLLATAQAAGLDANAFQPKCLAHRRVSDPRATQQIYFVLFDAPAYVTFREQIGTLVDAAPGAAGNFDPGSLSPLLFIAVSESLFSRWLPLRADPKADCVAPVVIDSTAAGQQL
;
A
#
# COMPACT_ATOMS: atom_id res chain seq x y z
N MET A 1 38.06 -59.43 10.67
CA MET A 1 37.38 -58.27 10.04
C MET A 1 36.07 -58.00 10.79
N ALA A 2 36.06 -57.22 11.87
CA ALA A 2 34.81 -57.00 12.65
C ALA A 2 34.71 -55.64 13.37
N ALA A 3 35.63 -54.69 13.12
CA ALA A 3 35.64 -53.39 13.82
C ALA A 3 35.06 -52.22 13.00
N LYS A 4 34.71 -52.43 11.72
CA LYS A 4 34.29 -51.37 10.79
C LYS A 4 32.79 -51.04 10.88
N SER A 5 31.96 -51.97 11.33
CA SER A 5 30.48 -51.82 11.36
C SER A 5 29.98 -50.89 12.47
N GLY A 6 30.61 -50.90 13.66
CA GLY A 6 30.20 -50.06 14.79
C GLY A 6 30.50 -48.57 14.59
N ARG A 7 31.61 -48.26 13.90
CA ARG A 7 32.02 -46.88 13.62
C ARG A 7 31.12 -46.20 12.59
N TRP A 8 30.65 -46.95 11.59
CA TRP A 8 29.74 -46.44 10.55
C TRP A 8 28.33 -46.21 11.07
N LYS A 9 27.80 -47.12 11.90
CA LYS A 9 26.52 -46.91 12.59
C LYS A 9 26.52 -45.64 13.45
N ARG A 10 27.59 -45.39 14.21
CA ARG A 10 27.74 -44.13 14.98
C ARG A 10 27.83 -42.90 14.09
N LEU A 11 28.49 -42.99 12.93
CA LEU A 11 28.59 -41.87 11.99
C LEU A 11 27.23 -41.53 11.37
N LEU A 12 26.46 -42.56 10.96
CA LEU A 12 25.11 -42.38 10.42
C LEU A 12 24.15 -41.77 11.44
N ILE A 13 24.22 -42.22 12.70
CA ILE A 13 23.40 -41.63 13.78
C ILE A 13 23.74 -40.14 13.97
N LYS A 14 25.02 -39.77 13.97
CA LYS A 14 25.43 -38.35 14.10
C LYS A 14 24.92 -37.50 12.94
N ILE A 15 24.98 -38.00 11.71
CA ILE A 15 24.46 -37.31 10.53
C ILE A 15 22.95 -37.14 10.63
N ALA A 16 22.22 -38.20 11.02
CA ALA A 16 20.77 -38.15 11.19
C ALA A 16 20.35 -37.12 12.26
N VAL A 17 21.06 -37.07 13.40
CA VAL A 17 20.82 -36.09 14.45
C VAL A 17 21.12 -34.67 13.98
N ALA A 18 22.24 -34.46 13.28
CA ALA A 18 22.60 -33.14 12.74
C ALA A 18 21.58 -32.65 11.69
N ALA A 19 21.14 -33.54 10.80
CA ALA A 19 20.10 -33.24 9.82
C ALA A 19 18.76 -32.92 10.51
N GLY A 20 18.37 -33.70 11.51
CA GLY A 20 17.16 -33.45 12.31
C GLY A 20 17.20 -32.08 12.99
N LEU A 21 18.33 -31.73 13.61
CA LEU A 21 18.52 -30.40 14.22
C LEU A 21 18.41 -29.27 13.20
N LEU A 22 19.01 -29.41 12.02
CA LEU A 22 18.91 -28.42 10.94
C LEU A 22 17.47 -28.26 10.43
N CYS A 23 16.73 -29.35 10.27
CA CYS A 23 15.31 -29.29 9.89
C CYS A 23 14.46 -28.58 10.95
N VAL A 24 14.67 -28.89 12.24
CA VAL A 24 13.96 -28.23 13.34
C VAL A 24 14.31 -26.75 13.42
N LEU A 25 15.58 -26.39 13.31
CA LEU A 25 16.03 -24.98 13.27
C LEU A 25 15.44 -24.24 12.07
N GLY A 26 15.47 -24.83 10.88
CA GLY A 26 14.85 -24.26 9.69
C GLY A 26 13.34 -24.06 9.86
N PHE A 27 12.64 -25.03 10.44
CA PHE A 27 11.21 -24.92 10.74
C PHE A 27 10.91 -23.82 11.77
N LEU A 28 11.65 -23.78 12.88
CA LEU A 28 11.49 -22.75 13.91
C LEU A 28 11.81 -21.36 13.40
N PHE A 29 12.84 -21.22 12.56
CA PHE A 29 13.17 -19.97 11.90
C PHE A 29 12.03 -19.53 10.96
N MET A 30 11.51 -20.44 10.16
CA MET A 30 10.41 -20.13 9.24
C MET A 30 9.09 -19.82 9.98
N ARG A 31 8.84 -20.48 11.11
CA ARG A 31 7.73 -20.16 12.01
C ARG A 31 7.93 -18.81 12.68
N SER A 32 9.12 -18.51 13.18
CA SER A 32 9.45 -17.22 13.78
C SER A 32 9.31 -16.09 12.76
N VAL A 33 9.72 -16.28 11.51
CA VAL A 33 9.53 -15.29 10.43
C VAL A 33 8.05 -15.08 10.11
N ARG A 34 7.23 -16.14 10.16
CA ARG A 34 5.75 -16.04 10.00
C ARG A 34 5.06 -15.39 11.20
N ASP A 35 5.52 -15.66 12.41
CA ASP A 35 4.98 -15.09 13.65
C ASP A 35 5.52 -13.66 13.88
N SER A 36 6.65 -13.31 13.28
CA SER A 36 7.22 -11.95 13.21
C SER A 36 6.62 -11.09 12.10
N VAL A 37 5.52 -11.52 11.47
CA VAL A 37 4.63 -10.60 10.76
C VAL A 37 4.23 -9.54 11.79
N ALA A 38 4.84 -8.36 11.65
CA ALA A 38 4.97 -7.36 12.70
C ALA A 38 3.63 -7.02 13.34
N THR A 39 3.64 -6.70 14.65
CA THR A 39 2.47 -6.24 15.42
C THR A 39 1.55 -5.41 14.53
N PRO A 40 0.24 -5.72 14.42
CA PRO A 40 -0.61 -5.05 13.45
C PRO A 40 -0.67 -3.54 13.72
N TYR A 41 -0.76 -2.75 12.66
CA TYR A 41 -1.18 -1.36 12.77
C TYR A 41 -2.70 -1.33 12.93
N THR A 42 -3.22 -0.40 13.71
CA THR A 42 -4.67 -0.31 13.97
C THR A 42 -5.26 0.93 13.33
N ILE A 43 -6.40 0.77 12.68
CA ILE A 43 -7.25 1.89 12.24
C ILE A 43 -8.58 1.75 12.95
N HIS A 44 -9.03 2.80 13.63
CA HIS A 44 -10.34 2.77 14.26
C HIS A 44 -11.45 2.79 13.18
N SER A 45 -12.45 1.91 13.32
CA SER A 45 -13.54 1.73 12.34
C SER A 45 -14.25 3.03 11.93
N SER A 46 -14.36 4.01 12.82
CA SER A 46 -14.95 5.32 12.51
C SER A 46 -14.20 6.10 11.42
N LYS A 47 -12.90 5.84 11.23
CA LYS A 47 -12.03 6.48 10.24
C LYS A 47 -12.15 5.87 8.84
N MET A 48 -12.83 4.72 8.73
CA MET A 48 -13.12 4.05 7.45
C MET A 48 -14.42 4.55 6.79
N ARG A 49 -14.98 5.66 7.28
CA ARG A 49 -16.23 6.26 6.81
C ARG A 49 -16.02 7.71 6.40
N ASN A 50 -16.99 8.26 5.65
CA ASN A 50 -17.00 9.66 5.21
C ASN A 50 -15.80 10.05 4.33
N TRP A 51 -15.34 9.12 3.50
CA TRP A 51 -14.31 9.41 2.51
C TRP A 51 -14.92 10.26 1.40
N LYS A 52 -14.17 11.23 0.89
CA LYS A 52 -14.68 12.23 -0.04
C LYS A 52 -13.91 12.21 -1.35
N LEU A 53 -14.63 12.18 -2.45
CA LEU A 53 -14.05 12.42 -3.76
C LEU A 53 -13.80 13.93 -3.91
N ALA A 54 -12.63 14.29 -4.43
CA ALA A 54 -12.24 15.67 -4.64
C ALA A 54 -11.49 15.84 -5.97
N ILE A 55 -11.71 16.99 -6.59
CA ILE A 55 -10.95 17.46 -7.75
C ILE A 55 -9.93 18.49 -7.27
N ASN A 56 -8.68 18.35 -7.72
CA ASN A 56 -7.63 19.35 -7.50
C ASN A 56 -7.33 20.07 -8.82
N ALA A 57 -7.86 21.28 -8.97
CA ALA A 57 -7.68 22.08 -10.18
C ALA A 57 -6.23 22.58 -10.35
N ASP A 58 -5.52 22.79 -9.25
CA ASP A 58 -4.16 23.36 -9.21
C ASP A 58 -3.08 22.26 -9.12
N ALA A 59 -3.39 21.04 -9.54
CA ALA A 59 -2.50 19.89 -9.49
C ALA A 59 -1.26 20.08 -10.41
N GLY A 60 -0.06 19.88 -9.85
CA GLY A 60 1.15 19.69 -10.64
C GLY A 60 1.12 18.37 -11.43
N PRO A 61 2.08 18.12 -12.34
CA PRO A 61 2.00 16.99 -13.29
C PRO A 61 1.85 15.60 -12.65
N ASN A 62 2.52 15.35 -11.53
CA ASN A 62 2.43 14.08 -10.79
C ASN A 62 1.44 14.14 -9.62
N ASP A 63 0.78 15.28 -9.41
CA ASP A 63 -0.26 15.39 -8.40
C ASP A 63 -1.57 14.79 -8.93
N PRO A 64 -2.41 14.24 -8.05
CA PRO A 64 -3.71 13.76 -8.46
C PRO A 64 -4.62 14.93 -8.83
N ILE A 65 -5.24 14.86 -10.02
CA ILE A 65 -6.35 15.76 -10.39
C ILE A 65 -7.68 15.26 -9.81
N LEU A 66 -7.82 13.94 -9.67
CA LEU A 66 -8.94 13.30 -9.00
C LEU A 66 -8.40 12.38 -7.90
N MET A 67 -8.94 12.55 -6.69
CA MET A 67 -8.46 11.86 -5.50
C MET A 67 -9.59 11.50 -4.55
N LEU A 68 -9.32 10.54 -3.68
CA LEU A 68 -10.22 10.13 -2.61
C LEU A 68 -9.57 10.46 -1.26
N GLN A 69 -10.21 11.32 -0.49
CA GLN A 69 -9.70 11.86 0.77
C GLN A 69 -10.31 11.12 1.95
N PRO A 70 -9.49 10.52 2.84
CA PRO A 70 -9.96 10.00 4.12
C PRO A 70 -10.21 11.16 5.11
N PRO A 71 -10.86 10.89 6.26
CA PRO A 71 -10.80 11.78 7.41
C PRO A 71 -9.34 12.10 7.79
N PRO A 72 -8.99 13.37 8.08
CA PRO A 72 -7.60 13.79 8.24
C PRO A 72 -6.89 13.09 9.41
N GLU A 73 -7.63 12.70 10.45
CA GLU A 73 -7.03 12.05 11.62
C GLU A 73 -6.55 10.62 11.32
N LEU A 74 -7.08 9.96 10.28
CA LEU A 74 -6.66 8.59 9.91
C LEU A 74 -5.14 8.52 9.66
N THR A 75 -4.62 9.50 8.93
CA THR A 75 -3.20 9.53 8.55
C THR A 75 -2.33 9.90 9.74
N GLN A 76 -2.81 10.81 10.61
CA GLN A 76 -2.09 11.22 11.81
C GLN A 76 -1.95 10.06 12.82
N ASP A 77 -3.01 9.29 13.04
CA ASP A 77 -3.00 8.13 13.94
C ASP A 77 -2.01 7.05 13.46
N LEU A 78 -2.02 6.76 12.16
CA LEU A 78 -1.10 5.82 11.54
C LEU A 78 0.33 6.34 11.56
N PHE A 79 0.56 7.62 11.27
CA PHE A 79 1.87 8.25 11.35
C PHE A 79 2.44 8.13 12.77
N GLY A 80 1.63 8.40 13.79
CA GLY A 80 2.03 8.22 15.19
C GLY A 80 2.45 6.78 15.52
N GLN A 81 1.75 5.78 14.95
CA GLN A 81 2.15 4.38 15.10
C GLN A 81 3.46 4.04 14.36
N VAL A 82 3.65 4.57 13.15
CA VAL A 82 4.90 4.42 12.39
C VAL A 82 6.06 5.05 13.16
N PHE A 83 5.90 6.29 13.62
CA PHE A 83 6.90 7.01 14.40
C PHE A 83 7.29 6.26 15.67
N LYS A 84 6.32 5.77 16.46
CA LYS A 84 6.59 5.01 17.70
C LYS A 84 7.40 3.73 17.47
N ARG A 85 7.35 3.14 16.27
CA ARG A 85 8.02 1.86 15.96
C ARG A 85 9.36 2.07 15.29
N VAL A 86 9.44 3.00 14.35
CA VAL A 86 10.63 3.24 13.53
C VAL A 86 11.55 4.28 14.20
N MET A 87 10.99 5.18 15.01
CA MET A 87 11.69 6.26 15.72
C MET A 87 12.53 7.17 14.81
N GLU A 88 12.06 7.33 13.57
CA GLU A 88 12.72 8.15 12.57
C GLU A 88 11.89 9.40 12.27
N SER A 89 12.59 10.54 12.09
CA SER A 89 11.95 11.80 11.72
C SER A 89 11.50 11.72 10.27
N MET A 90 10.19 11.83 10.06
CA MET A 90 9.54 11.80 8.75
C MET A 90 8.45 12.87 8.71
N GLU A 91 7.98 13.16 7.51
CA GLU A 91 6.87 14.07 7.27
C GLU A 91 5.61 13.30 6.87
N THR A 92 4.45 13.80 7.30
CA THR A 92 3.13 13.32 6.87
C THR A 92 2.48 14.35 5.95
N SER A 93 1.65 13.89 5.01
CA SER A 93 0.91 14.80 4.14
C SER A 93 -0.10 15.61 4.94
N SER A 94 -0.18 16.92 4.69
CA SER A 94 -1.23 17.80 5.20
C SER A 94 -2.57 17.63 4.47
N SER A 95 -2.54 17.05 3.27
CA SER A 95 -3.72 16.70 2.47
C SER A 95 -3.60 15.22 2.06
N PRO A 96 -3.88 14.28 2.97
CA PRO A 96 -3.81 12.86 2.67
C PRO A 96 -4.88 12.49 1.65
N ALA A 97 -4.52 11.73 0.63
CA ALA A 97 -5.45 11.25 -0.37
C ALA A 97 -4.95 9.99 -1.08
N ILE A 98 -5.89 9.16 -1.54
CA ILE A 98 -5.61 8.10 -2.52
C ILE A 98 -5.74 8.71 -3.93
N PRO A 99 -4.68 8.67 -4.75
CA PRO A 99 -4.74 9.18 -6.11
C PRO A 99 -5.61 8.25 -6.98
N LEU A 100 -6.64 8.80 -7.64
CA LEU A 100 -7.49 8.07 -8.59
C LEU A 100 -7.00 8.27 -10.03
N VAL A 101 -6.67 9.52 -10.37
CA VAL A 101 -6.13 9.92 -11.68
C VAL A 101 -5.08 11.00 -11.48
N LEU A 102 -3.89 10.85 -12.08
CA LEU A 102 -2.86 11.89 -12.05
C LEU A 102 -3.10 12.96 -13.12
N LYS A 103 -2.67 14.20 -12.86
CA LYS A 103 -2.78 15.30 -13.82
C LYS A 103 -2.14 14.97 -15.18
N ARG A 104 -0.94 14.37 -15.19
CA ARG A 104 -0.29 13.91 -16.43
C ARG A 104 -1.07 12.82 -17.16
N GLU A 105 -1.75 11.91 -16.45
CA GLU A 105 -2.59 10.88 -17.09
C GLU A 105 -3.77 11.56 -17.77
N PHE A 106 -4.41 12.50 -17.06
CA PHE A 106 -5.47 13.34 -17.58
C PHE A 106 -5.04 14.10 -18.84
N ASP A 107 -3.93 14.82 -18.78
CA ASP A 107 -3.44 15.64 -19.89
C ASP A 107 -3.07 14.81 -21.12
N GLN A 108 -2.53 13.60 -20.93
CA GLN A 108 -2.06 12.76 -22.03
C GLN A 108 -3.17 11.90 -22.66
N ALA A 109 -4.07 11.34 -21.84
CA ALA A 109 -5.07 10.39 -22.31
C ALA A 109 -6.46 11.01 -22.52
N PHE A 110 -6.82 12.04 -21.73
CA PHE A 110 -8.19 12.53 -21.61
C PHE A 110 -8.39 13.94 -22.16
N ALA A 111 -7.32 14.75 -22.28
CA ALA A 111 -7.41 16.16 -22.66
C ALA A 111 -8.26 16.38 -23.92
N GLY A 112 -9.31 17.21 -23.78
CA GLY A 112 -10.24 17.56 -24.85
C GLY A 112 -11.32 16.50 -25.16
N ARG A 113 -11.33 15.35 -24.46
CA ARG A 113 -12.28 14.24 -24.70
C ARG A 113 -13.15 13.94 -23.49
N VAL A 114 -12.58 13.98 -22.29
CA VAL A 114 -13.26 13.69 -21.02
C VAL A 114 -12.92 14.78 -20.02
N THR A 115 -13.93 15.27 -19.28
CA THR A 115 -13.73 16.32 -18.27
C THR A 115 -13.45 15.74 -16.89
N PRO A 116 -12.81 16.48 -15.96
CA PRO A 116 -12.62 16.04 -14.59
C PRO A 116 -13.94 15.71 -13.87
N GLU A 117 -15.02 16.42 -14.17
CA GLU A 117 -16.37 16.18 -13.62
C GLU A 117 -16.95 14.86 -14.12
N THR A 118 -16.68 14.50 -15.38
CA THR A 118 -17.08 13.20 -15.93
C THR A 118 -16.35 12.07 -15.20
N LEU A 119 -15.06 12.24 -14.90
CA LEU A 119 -14.29 11.28 -14.10
C LEU A 119 -14.82 11.20 -12.66
N LEU A 120 -15.17 12.33 -12.05
CA LEU A 120 -15.79 12.38 -10.72
C LEU A 120 -17.13 11.62 -10.69
N ALA A 121 -18.01 11.86 -11.67
CA ALA A 121 -19.28 11.15 -11.79
C ALA A 121 -19.07 9.64 -12.00
N THR A 122 -18.06 9.25 -12.78
CA THR A 122 -17.69 7.83 -12.98
C THR A 122 -17.19 7.21 -11.68
N ALA A 123 -16.38 7.94 -10.90
CA ALA A 123 -15.90 7.50 -9.59
C ALA A 123 -17.04 7.29 -8.58
N GLN A 124 -18.02 8.19 -8.57
CA GLN A 124 -19.23 8.07 -7.75
C GLN A 124 -20.09 6.87 -8.19
N ALA A 125 -20.27 6.67 -9.50
CA ALA A 125 -21.01 5.53 -10.03
C ALA A 125 -20.33 4.18 -9.72
N ALA A 126 -19.00 4.15 -9.63
CA ALA A 126 -18.24 2.99 -9.15
C ALA A 126 -18.34 2.79 -7.62
N GLY A 127 -18.95 3.75 -6.90
CA GLY A 127 -19.14 3.72 -5.46
C GLY A 127 -17.86 3.96 -4.66
N LEU A 128 -16.91 4.75 -5.19
CA LEU A 128 -15.63 5.01 -4.51
C LEU A 128 -15.76 5.81 -3.21
N ASP A 129 -16.83 6.56 -3.01
CA ASP A 129 -17.13 7.30 -1.79
C ASP A 129 -18.08 6.55 -0.84
N ALA A 130 -18.76 5.51 -1.32
CA ALA A 130 -19.72 4.72 -0.54
C ALA A 130 -19.16 3.36 -0.06
N ASN A 131 -18.24 2.75 -0.81
CA ASN A 131 -17.72 1.43 -0.52
C ASN A 131 -16.57 1.45 0.49
N ALA A 132 -16.54 0.43 1.36
CA ALA A 132 -15.49 0.27 2.35
C ALA A 132 -14.18 -0.18 1.67
N PHE A 133 -13.17 0.68 1.73
CA PHE A 133 -11.79 0.30 1.46
C PHE A 133 -11.32 -0.63 2.57
N GLN A 134 -10.75 -1.78 2.24
CA GLN A 134 -10.22 -2.70 3.25
C GLN A 134 -8.70 -2.53 3.33
N PRO A 135 -8.14 -2.07 4.46
CA PRO A 135 -6.70 -1.93 4.58
C PRO A 135 -6.07 -3.33 4.55
N LYS A 136 -5.08 -3.51 3.68
CA LYS A 136 -4.39 -4.79 3.50
C LYS A 136 -3.13 -4.87 4.35
N CYS A 137 -2.27 -3.88 4.22
CA CYS A 137 -1.01 -3.83 4.94
C CYS A 137 -0.50 -2.38 5.05
N LEU A 138 0.33 -2.14 6.05
CA LEU A 138 1.28 -1.05 5.99
C LEU A 138 2.46 -1.55 5.17
N ALA A 139 2.84 -0.75 4.19
CA ALA A 139 3.92 -1.00 3.28
C ALA A 139 5.02 0.05 3.45
N HIS A 140 6.24 -0.36 3.14
CA HIS A 140 7.44 0.47 3.18
C HIS A 140 8.22 0.29 1.88
N ARG A 141 8.65 1.41 1.30
CA ARG A 141 9.57 1.38 0.16
C ARG A 141 10.74 2.31 0.44
N ARG A 142 11.94 1.80 0.19
CA ARG A 142 13.19 2.55 0.32
C ARG A 142 13.92 2.52 -1.02
N VAL A 143 14.34 3.70 -1.48
CA VAL A 143 15.21 3.88 -2.64
C VAL A 143 16.49 4.54 -2.16
N SER A 144 17.61 3.89 -2.41
CA SER A 144 18.93 4.46 -2.12
C SER A 144 19.56 4.94 -3.42
N ASP A 145 19.86 6.23 -3.48
CA ASP A 145 20.63 6.88 -4.53
C ASP A 145 21.98 7.33 -3.92
N PRO A 146 23.08 7.52 -4.68
CA PRO A 146 24.38 7.89 -4.11
C PRO A 146 24.37 9.20 -3.29
N ARG A 147 23.33 10.02 -3.41
CA ARG A 147 23.18 11.30 -2.69
C ARG A 147 22.27 11.22 -1.48
N ALA A 148 21.29 10.32 -1.45
CA ALA A 148 20.29 10.26 -0.38
C ALA A 148 19.61 8.88 -0.31
N THR A 149 19.19 8.52 0.90
CA THR A 149 18.18 7.47 1.09
C THR A 149 16.81 8.13 1.16
N GLN A 150 15.92 7.72 0.27
CA GLN A 150 14.52 8.11 0.30
C GLN A 150 13.68 6.94 0.74
N GLN A 151 12.68 7.20 1.57
CA GLN A 151 11.74 6.19 1.97
C GLN A 151 10.34 6.75 2.16
N ILE A 152 9.37 5.84 1.98
CA ILE A 152 7.96 6.12 2.12
C ILE A 152 7.25 4.96 2.81
N TYR A 153 6.33 5.31 3.70
CA TYR A 153 5.36 4.41 4.30
C TYR A 153 3.98 4.72 3.76
N PHE A 154 3.24 3.69 3.39
CA PHE A 154 1.91 3.81 2.83
C PHE A 154 1.01 2.65 3.25
N VAL A 155 -0.29 2.89 3.36
CA VAL A 155 -1.26 1.82 3.51
C VAL A 155 -1.71 1.40 2.13
N LEU A 156 -1.63 0.11 1.85
CA LEU A 156 -2.22 -0.49 0.66
C LEU A 156 -3.62 -0.99 1.01
N PHE A 157 -4.59 -0.71 0.14
CA PHE A 157 -5.96 -1.17 0.30
C PHE A 157 -6.30 -2.28 -0.70
N ASP A 158 -7.20 -3.17 -0.29
CA ASP A 158 -8.04 -3.92 -1.20
C ASP A 158 -9.28 -3.07 -1.51
N ALA A 159 -9.44 -2.71 -2.79
CA ALA A 159 -10.45 -1.77 -3.26
C ALA A 159 -10.95 -2.16 -4.65
N PRO A 160 -11.87 -3.13 -4.76
CA PRO A 160 -12.41 -3.56 -6.05
C PRO A 160 -13.03 -2.41 -6.85
N ALA A 161 -13.73 -1.49 -6.18
CA ALA A 161 -14.31 -0.29 -6.79
C ALA A 161 -13.24 0.61 -7.46
N TYR A 162 -12.01 0.65 -6.92
CA TYR A 162 -10.90 1.40 -7.52
C TYR A 162 -10.47 0.77 -8.84
N VAL A 163 -10.34 -0.56 -8.87
CA VAL A 163 -9.98 -1.31 -10.07
C VAL A 163 -11.05 -1.11 -11.13
N THR A 164 -12.33 -1.31 -10.78
CA THR A 164 -13.47 -1.10 -11.68
C THR A 164 -13.49 0.32 -12.25
N PHE A 165 -13.29 1.33 -11.39
CA PHE A 165 -13.22 2.73 -11.85
C PHE A 165 -12.11 2.94 -12.88
N ARG A 166 -10.88 2.45 -12.60
CA ARG A 166 -9.74 2.58 -13.51
C ARG A 166 -10.00 1.89 -14.85
N GLU A 167 -10.62 0.70 -14.84
CA GLU A 167 -10.99 -0.03 -16.06
C GLU A 167 -12.08 0.70 -16.87
N GLN A 168 -13.10 1.25 -16.19
CA GLN A 168 -14.18 2.02 -16.83
C GLN A 168 -13.65 3.26 -17.54
N ILE A 169 -12.76 4.04 -16.90
CA ILE A 169 -12.21 5.23 -17.54
C ILE A 169 -11.24 4.89 -18.68
N GLY A 170 -10.56 3.74 -18.63
CA GLY A 170 -9.79 3.22 -19.77
C GLY A 170 -10.70 2.97 -20.97
N THR A 171 -11.84 2.29 -20.73
CA THR A 171 -12.85 2.02 -21.78
C THR A 171 -13.43 3.33 -22.36
N LEU A 172 -13.67 4.33 -21.52
CA LEU A 172 -14.15 5.66 -21.97
C LEU A 172 -13.13 6.35 -22.89
N VAL A 173 -11.84 6.24 -22.61
CA VAL A 173 -10.78 6.82 -23.46
C VAL A 173 -10.68 6.08 -24.78
N ASP A 174 -10.71 4.75 -24.77
CA ASP A 174 -10.60 3.93 -25.98
C ASP A 174 -11.79 4.13 -26.93
N ALA A 175 -12.98 4.40 -26.39
CA ALA A 175 -14.17 4.71 -27.17
C ALA A 175 -14.18 6.13 -27.77
N ALA A 176 -13.31 7.03 -27.31
CA ALA A 176 -13.33 8.43 -27.72
C ALA A 176 -12.67 8.65 -29.11
N PRO A 177 -13.24 9.51 -29.98
CA PRO A 177 -12.65 9.80 -31.28
C PRO A 177 -11.21 10.32 -31.19
N GLY A 178 -10.30 9.73 -31.97
CA GLY A 178 -8.88 10.09 -32.01
C GLY A 178 -8.05 9.60 -30.82
N ALA A 179 -8.51 8.54 -30.12
CA ALA A 179 -7.79 7.92 -29.01
C ALA A 179 -6.36 7.50 -29.39
N ALA A 180 -5.40 7.80 -28.52
CA ALA A 180 -4.00 7.39 -28.66
C ALA A 180 -3.63 6.20 -27.73
N GLY A 181 -4.59 5.59 -27.02
CA GLY A 181 -4.37 4.34 -26.27
C GLY A 181 -3.34 4.39 -25.14
N ASN A 182 -3.10 5.54 -24.51
CA ASN A 182 -1.98 5.73 -23.57
C ASN A 182 -2.37 5.65 -22.08
N PHE A 183 -3.60 5.27 -21.74
CA PHE A 183 -4.01 5.10 -20.34
C PHE A 183 -3.82 3.64 -19.91
N ASP A 184 -3.03 3.41 -18.86
CA ASP A 184 -2.86 2.10 -18.22
C ASP A 184 -3.69 2.05 -16.91
N PRO A 185 -4.82 1.32 -16.86
CA PRO A 185 -5.63 1.18 -15.65
C PRO A 185 -4.84 0.70 -14.44
N GLY A 186 -3.79 -0.11 -14.64
CA GLY A 186 -2.95 -0.67 -13.58
C GLY A 186 -1.72 0.17 -13.21
N SER A 187 -1.55 1.38 -13.74
CA SER A 187 -0.37 2.22 -13.46
C SER A 187 -0.28 2.70 -12.00
N LEU A 188 -1.42 2.70 -11.28
CA LEU A 188 -1.55 3.13 -9.88
C LEU A 188 -2.13 2.02 -9.02
N SER A 189 -1.73 2.00 -7.76
CA SER A 189 -2.34 1.18 -6.72
C SER A 189 -3.22 2.01 -5.79
N PRO A 190 -4.29 1.43 -5.20
CA PRO A 190 -5.12 2.09 -4.20
C PRO A 190 -4.36 2.18 -2.87
N LEU A 191 -3.54 3.22 -2.73
CA LEU A 191 -2.71 3.43 -1.54
C LEU A 191 -2.84 4.84 -0.97
N LEU A 192 -2.59 4.94 0.33
CA LEU A 192 -2.55 6.19 1.08
C LEU A 192 -1.16 6.39 1.66
N PHE A 193 -0.51 7.50 1.32
CA PHE A 193 0.77 7.85 1.91
C PHE A 193 0.62 8.28 3.37
N ILE A 194 1.49 7.75 4.23
CA ILE A 194 1.47 7.99 5.68
C ILE A 194 2.69 8.80 6.13
N ALA A 195 3.88 8.41 5.67
CA ALA A 195 5.12 9.05 6.08
C ALA A 195 6.15 9.04 4.96
N VAL A 196 6.93 10.10 4.82
CA VAL A 196 8.03 10.20 3.84
C VAL A 196 9.25 10.84 4.48
N SER A 197 10.45 10.46 4.04
CA SER A 197 11.70 11.05 4.54
C SER A 197 12.03 12.44 3.98
N GLU A 198 11.42 12.83 2.86
CA GLU A 198 11.58 14.14 2.22
C GLU A 198 10.21 14.65 1.76
N SER A 199 9.95 15.95 1.92
CA SER A 199 8.66 16.65 1.81
C SER A 199 7.89 16.58 0.47
N LEU A 200 8.28 15.71 -0.46
CA LEU A 200 7.72 15.61 -1.81
C LEU A 200 7.07 14.25 -2.04
N PHE A 201 5.80 14.09 -1.70
CA PHE A 201 5.03 12.86 -1.94
C PHE A 201 4.83 12.54 -3.43
N SER A 202 4.62 13.57 -4.25
CA SER A 202 4.33 13.43 -5.69
C SER A 202 5.48 12.83 -6.50
N ARG A 203 6.70 12.84 -5.98
CA ARG A 203 7.86 12.17 -6.60
C ARG A 203 7.70 10.64 -6.64
N TRP A 204 6.93 10.09 -5.71
CA TRP A 204 6.70 8.65 -5.60
C TRP A 204 5.58 8.20 -6.54
N LEU A 205 4.84 9.14 -7.14
CA LEU A 205 3.78 8.87 -8.10
C LEU A 205 4.32 8.87 -9.53
N PRO A 206 3.90 7.90 -10.38
CA PRO A 206 2.92 6.85 -10.10
C PRO A 206 3.54 5.75 -9.24
N LEU A 207 2.76 5.19 -8.32
CA LEU A 207 3.23 4.10 -7.47
C LEU A 207 2.40 2.84 -7.69
N ARG A 208 3.05 1.83 -8.29
CA ARG A 208 2.54 0.45 -8.32
C ARG A 208 3.15 -0.32 -7.15
N ALA A 209 2.29 -0.66 -6.19
CA ALA A 209 2.68 -1.45 -5.02
C ALA A 209 2.81 -2.93 -5.40
N ASP A 210 3.86 -3.58 -4.90
CA ASP A 210 3.99 -5.02 -4.89
C ASP A 210 3.79 -5.50 -3.45
N PRO A 211 2.62 -6.10 -3.12
CA PRO A 211 2.34 -6.56 -1.76
C PRO A 211 3.37 -7.55 -1.22
N LYS A 212 4.09 -8.29 -2.08
CA LYS A 212 5.09 -9.25 -1.63
C LYS A 212 6.40 -8.59 -1.25
N ALA A 213 6.73 -7.46 -1.89
CA ALA A 213 7.98 -6.74 -1.67
C ALA A 213 7.82 -5.59 -0.67
N ASP A 214 6.68 -4.90 -0.68
CA ASP A 214 6.49 -3.67 0.09
C ASP A 214 5.80 -3.89 1.45
N CYS A 215 4.90 -4.88 1.60
CA CYS A 215 4.15 -5.05 2.85
C CYS A 215 5.08 -5.44 4.01
N VAL A 216 5.07 -4.64 5.07
CA VAL A 216 5.87 -4.89 6.29
C VAL A 216 5.05 -5.36 7.47
N ALA A 217 3.75 -5.03 7.52
CA ALA A 217 2.87 -5.40 8.62
C ALA A 217 1.40 -5.38 8.18
N PRO A 218 0.52 -6.23 8.77
CA PRO A 218 -0.91 -6.14 8.57
C PRO A 218 -1.47 -4.85 9.19
N VAL A 219 -2.56 -4.37 8.61
CA VAL A 219 -3.38 -3.30 9.20
C VAL A 219 -4.72 -3.90 9.55
N VAL A 220 -5.17 -3.71 10.78
CA VAL A 220 -6.45 -4.24 11.28
C VAL A 220 -7.38 -3.08 11.61
N ILE A 221 -8.67 -3.28 11.34
CA ILE A 221 -9.70 -2.35 11.76
C ILE A 221 -10.09 -2.70 13.20
N ASP A 222 -9.90 -1.76 14.11
CA ASP A 222 -10.36 -1.88 15.48
C ASP A 222 -11.80 -1.36 15.60
N SER A 223 -12.70 -2.24 16.03
CA SER A 223 -14.11 -1.95 16.27
C SER A 223 -14.41 -1.64 17.74
N THR A 224 -13.40 -1.70 18.62
CA THR A 224 -13.59 -1.45 20.05
C THR A 224 -14.00 0.01 20.24
N ALA A 225 -15.29 0.21 20.52
CA ALA A 225 -15.85 1.53 20.74
C ALA A 225 -15.04 2.30 21.79
N ALA A 226 -14.75 3.57 21.52
CA ALA A 226 -14.38 4.53 22.56
C ALA A 226 -15.48 4.52 23.64
N GLY A 227 -15.26 3.70 24.66
CA GLY A 227 -16.28 3.28 25.62
C GLY A 227 -15.63 2.58 26.81
N GLN A 228 -14.52 3.12 27.29
CA GLN A 228 -13.98 2.85 28.62
C GLN A 228 -13.12 4.04 29.06
N GLN A 229 -13.80 5.12 29.44
CA GLN A 229 -13.30 6.02 30.48
C GLN A 229 -14.30 5.95 31.62
N LEU A 230 -13.88 5.25 32.68
CA LEU A 230 -14.43 5.35 34.02
C LEU A 230 -14.15 6.74 34.60
#